data_AF-A0AAJ5A5W4-F1
#
_entry.id   AF-A0AAJ5A5W4-F1
#
_cell.length_a   1.000
_cell.length_b   1.000
_cell.length_c   1.000
_cell.angle_alpha   90.00
_cell.angle_beta   90.00
_cell.angle_gamma   90.00
#
_symmetry.space_group_name_H-M   'P 1'
#
loop_
_entity.id
_entity.type
_entity.pdbx_description
1 polymer ?
#
loop_
_entity_poly.entity_id
_entity_poly.type
_entity_poly.pdbx_seq_one_letter_code
_entity_poly.pdbx_strand_id
1 'polypeptide(L)'
;MTEEAAYLPSNVIALIEKMLTQKLGNKKFYLIGHSLGADLALHYAATFPKQIAGLILLDGGYLSSQDMGMTVEMELQNIESFCNDVRFSSWDEFFNRKKEELSRWSTELEAASRAQVKALDGEIRLALSTFTSTIAN
;
A
#
# COMPACT_ATOMS: atom_id res chain seq x y z
N MET A 1 7.99 18.36 -5.95
CA MET A 1 7.51 17.38 -4.96
C MET A 1 8.64 16.42 -4.67
N THR A 2 8.85 16.04 -3.42
CA THR A 2 9.67 14.86 -3.13
C THR A 2 9.04 13.63 -3.80
N GLU A 3 9.83 12.62 -4.13
CA GLU A 3 9.33 11.36 -4.71
C GLU A 3 8.24 10.76 -3.81
N GLU A 4 8.40 10.87 -2.49
CA GLU A 4 7.45 10.35 -1.50
C GLU A 4 6.12 11.10 -1.46
N ALA A 5 6.11 12.43 -1.69
CA ALA A 5 4.86 13.19 -1.71
C ALA A 5 3.93 12.76 -2.86
N ALA A 6 4.46 12.12 -3.91
CA ALA A 6 3.65 11.54 -4.97
C ALA A 6 2.73 10.41 -4.47
N TYR A 7 3.06 9.80 -3.32
CA TYR A 7 2.28 8.73 -2.70
C TYR A 7 1.19 9.23 -1.74
N LEU A 8 1.03 10.54 -1.55
CA LEU A 8 -0.14 11.06 -0.83
C LEU A 8 -1.43 10.53 -1.48
N PRO A 9 -2.45 10.12 -0.68
CA PRO A 9 -3.67 9.52 -1.22
C PRO A 9 -4.30 10.36 -2.33
N SER A 10 -4.40 11.68 -2.15
CA SER A 10 -4.93 12.60 -3.17
C SER A 10 -4.17 12.58 -4.50
N ASN A 11 -2.85 12.42 -4.47
CA ASN A 11 -2.00 12.34 -5.66
C ASN A 11 -2.14 10.98 -6.35
N VAL A 12 -2.22 9.90 -5.57
CA VAL A 12 -2.48 8.56 -6.09
C VAL A 12 -3.86 8.50 -6.76
N ILE A 13 -4.88 9.11 -6.15
CA ILE A 13 -6.23 9.21 -6.70
C ILE A 13 -6.24 9.99 -8.01
N ALA A 14 -5.52 11.11 -8.09
CA ALA A 14 -5.39 11.88 -9.33
C ALA A 14 -4.70 11.08 -10.45
N LEU A 15 -3.70 10.26 -10.10
CA LEU A 15 -3.02 9.38 -11.05
C LEU A 15 -3.96 8.27 -11.56
N ILE A 16 -4.67 7.59 -10.64
CA ILE A 16 -5.67 6.57 -10.96
C ILE A 16 -6.72 7.17 -11.90
N GLU A 17 -7.23 8.36 -11.59
CA GLU A 17 -8.22 9.04 -12.40
C GLU A 17 -7.74 9.31 -13.83
N LYS A 18 -6.52 9.82 -13.96
CA LYS A 18 -5.92 10.03 -15.27
C LYS A 18 -5.85 8.73 -16.08
N MET A 19 -5.46 7.62 -15.45
CA MET A 19 -5.39 6.32 -16.12
C MET A 19 -6.77 5.79 -16.51
N LEU A 20 -7.76 5.91 -15.63
CA LEU A 20 -9.12 5.44 -15.88
C LEU A 20 -9.80 6.25 -16.98
N THR A 21 -9.70 7.58 -16.94
CA THR A 21 -10.22 8.45 -18.02
C THR A 21 -9.58 8.12 -19.36
N GLN A 22 -8.26 7.87 -19.40
CA GLN A 22 -7.57 7.47 -20.63
C GLN A 22 -8.06 6.13 -21.20
N LYS A 23 -8.44 5.17 -20.35
CA LYS A 23 -8.84 3.82 -20.77
C LYS A 23 -10.34 3.66 -21.00
N LEU A 24 -11.15 4.31 -20.19
CA LEU A 24 -12.61 4.13 -20.13
C LEU A 24 -13.38 5.37 -20.63
N GLY A 25 -12.72 6.52 -20.74
CA GLY A 25 -13.38 7.79 -21.04
C GLY A 25 -14.39 8.14 -19.95
N ASN A 26 -15.58 8.59 -20.37
CA ASN A 26 -16.64 9.01 -19.46
C ASN A 26 -17.61 7.88 -19.07
N LYS A 27 -17.25 6.61 -19.32
CA LYS A 27 -18.13 5.48 -19.02
C LYS A 27 -18.16 5.24 -17.52
N LYS A 28 -19.34 4.93 -16.99
CA LYS A 28 -19.44 4.45 -15.61
C LYS A 28 -18.87 3.04 -15.49
N PHE A 29 -18.24 2.75 -14.36
CA PHE A 29 -17.66 1.43 -14.08
C PHE A 29 -17.88 1.01 -12.62
N TYR A 30 -17.75 -0.29 -12.37
CA TYR A 30 -17.69 -0.84 -11.02
C TYR A 30 -16.25 -0.76 -10.52
N LEU A 31 -16.08 -0.25 -9.30
CA LEU A 31 -14.78 -0.16 -8.66
C LEU A 31 -14.72 -1.15 -7.50
N ILE A 32 -13.67 -1.95 -7.46
CA ILE A 32 -13.40 -2.88 -6.37
C ILE A 32 -12.04 -2.55 -5.76
N GLY A 33 -11.99 -2.45 -4.44
CA GLY A 33 -10.77 -2.22 -3.67
C GLY A 33 -10.64 -3.22 -2.54
N HIS A 34 -9.40 -3.59 -2.21
CA HIS A 34 -9.08 -4.50 -1.11
C HIS A 34 -8.00 -3.88 -0.21
N SER A 35 -8.14 -3.99 1.12
CA SER A 35 -7.20 -3.41 2.10
C SER A 35 -6.97 -1.92 1.79
N LEU A 36 -5.72 -1.44 1.65
CA LEU A 36 -5.41 -0.07 1.22
C LEU A 36 -6.12 0.34 -0.08
N GLY A 37 -6.29 -0.60 -1.00
CA GLY A 37 -7.02 -0.37 -2.25
C GLY A 37 -8.50 -0.07 -2.02
N ALA A 38 -9.09 -0.54 -0.92
CA ALA A 38 -10.47 -0.23 -0.53
C ALA A 38 -10.59 1.21 -0.03
N ASP A 39 -9.63 1.69 0.77
CA ASP A 39 -9.57 3.08 1.22
C ASP A 39 -9.41 4.04 0.04
N LEU A 40 -8.50 3.71 -0.89
CA LEU A 40 -8.33 4.45 -2.14
C LEU A 40 -9.58 4.38 -3.03
N ALA A 41 -10.23 3.22 -3.13
CA ALA A 41 -11.45 3.07 -3.91
C ALA A 41 -12.60 3.91 -3.35
N LEU A 42 -12.73 3.97 -2.02
CA LEU A 42 -13.70 4.83 -1.35
C LEU A 42 -13.39 6.31 -1.60
N HIS A 43 -12.14 6.72 -1.42
CA HIS A 43 -11.71 8.09 -1.71
C HIS A 43 -12.01 8.46 -3.16
N TYR A 44 -11.64 7.61 -4.12
CA TYR A 44 -11.89 7.82 -5.54
C TYR A 44 -13.39 7.98 -5.82
N ALA A 45 -14.22 7.10 -5.26
CA ALA A 45 -15.66 7.12 -5.46
C ALA A 45 -16.31 8.39 -4.86
N ALA A 46 -15.81 8.88 -3.73
CA ALA A 46 -16.24 10.13 -3.12
C ALA A 46 -15.84 11.35 -3.95
N THR A 47 -14.65 11.34 -4.57
CA THR A 47 -14.16 12.44 -5.43
C THR A 47 -14.83 12.47 -6.81
N PHE A 48 -15.08 11.29 -7.41
CA PHE A 48 -15.59 11.16 -8.78
C PHE A 48 -16.90 10.34 -8.87
N PRO A 49 -17.95 10.67 -8.10
CA PRO A 49 -19.14 9.82 -7.96
C PRO A 49 -19.90 9.60 -9.27
N LYS A 50 -19.78 10.53 -10.23
CA LYS A 50 -20.43 10.42 -11.55
C LYS A 50 -19.88 9.26 -12.40
N GLN A 51 -18.65 8.81 -12.12
CA GLN A 51 -18.00 7.73 -12.86
C GLN A 51 -18.25 6.35 -12.26
N ILE A 52 -18.86 6.28 -11.07
CA ILE A 52 -19.06 5.02 -10.35
C ILE A 52 -20.46 4.47 -10.64
N ALA A 53 -20.51 3.24 -11.15
CA ALA A 53 -21.71 2.42 -11.26
C ALA A 53 -21.98 1.62 -9.99
N GLY A 54 -20.93 1.27 -9.25
CA GLY A 54 -20.99 0.60 -7.96
C GLY A 54 -19.60 0.47 -7.34
N LEU A 55 -19.55 0.35 -6.01
CA LEU A 55 -18.33 0.23 -5.22
C LEU A 55 -18.38 -1.04 -4.39
N ILE A 56 -17.31 -1.83 -4.43
CA ILE A 56 -17.13 -3.06 -3.63
C ILE A 56 -15.87 -2.88 -2.80
N LEU A 57 -16.01 -2.95 -1.48
CA LEU A 57 -14.91 -2.81 -0.52
C LEU A 57 -14.67 -4.17 0.13
N LEU A 58 -13.45 -4.69 0.00
CA LEU A 58 -13.04 -5.96 0.58
C LEU A 58 -12.06 -5.68 1.72
N ASP A 59 -12.48 -5.93 2.96
CA ASP A 59 -11.63 -5.85 4.15
C ASP A 59 -10.85 -4.52 4.27
N GLY A 60 -11.55 -3.39 4.07
CA GLY A 60 -11.02 -2.04 4.14
C GLY A 60 -12.05 -0.97 3.76
N GLY A 61 -11.70 0.32 3.84
CA GLY A 61 -12.53 1.45 3.41
C GLY A 61 -13.66 1.86 4.36
N TYR A 62 -14.29 0.91 5.06
CA TYR A 62 -15.47 1.21 5.89
C TYR A 62 -15.17 1.32 7.39
N LEU A 63 -14.29 0.46 7.91
CA LEU A 63 -13.89 0.47 9.31
C LEU A 63 -12.53 1.15 9.42
N SER A 64 -12.43 2.14 10.29
CA SER A 64 -11.16 2.75 10.66
C SER A 64 -10.53 2.00 11.83
N SER A 65 -9.22 2.14 12.00
CA SER A 65 -8.53 1.59 13.17
C SER A 65 -9.08 2.18 14.48
N GLN A 66 -9.60 3.41 14.45
CA GLN A 66 -10.27 4.02 15.61
C GLN A 66 -11.55 3.28 16.00
N ASP A 67 -12.31 2.78 15.02
CA ASP A 67 -13.48 1.93 15.28
C ASP A 67 -13.08 0.59 15.94
N MET A 68 -11.82 0.20 15.80
CA MET A 68 -11.23 -0.98 16.46
C MET A 68 -10.49 -0.63 17.77
N GLY A 69 -10.61 0.61 18.26
CA GLY A 69 -9.99 1.06 19.51
C GLY A 69 -8.51 1.42 19.41
N MET A 70 -7.96 1.55 18.21
CA MET A 70 -6.58 2.00 17.99
C MET A 70 -6.52 3.53 18.03
N THR A 71 -5.60 4.09 18.82
CA THR A 71 -5.32 5.53 18.77
C THR A 71 -4.30 5.84 17.68
N VAL A 72 -4.31 7.08 17.20
CA VAL A 72 -3.33 7.56 16.21
C VAL A 72 -1.90 7.38 16.72
N GLU A 73 -1.65 7.64 18.00
CA GLU A 73 -0.32 7.44 18.61
C GLU A 73 0.11 5.97 18.58
N MET A 74 -0.80 5.03 18.86
CA MET A 74 -0.51 3.60 18.78
C MET A 74 -0.23 3.16 17.34
N GLU A 75 -0.98 3.68 16.37
CA GLU A 75 -0.73 3.40 14.95
C GLU A 75 0.65 3.90 14.50
N LEU A 76 1.01 5.14 14.87
CA LEU A 76 2.32 5.70 14.55
C LEU A 76 3.45 4.89 15.16
N GLN A 77 3.30 4.47 16.43
CA GLN A 77 4.28 3.59 17.09
C GLN A 77 4.40 2.23 16.40
N ASN A 78 3.28 1.63 15.99
CA ASN A 78 3.27 0.35 15.28
C ASN A 78 3.94 0.47 13.90
N ILE A 79 3.66 1.54 13.16
CA ILE A 79 4.29 1.84 11.87
C ILE A 79 5.82 2.00 12.06
N GLU A 80 6.23 2.73 13.09
CA GLU A 80 7.65 2.93 13.39
C GLU A 80 8.36 1.61 13.76
N SER A 81 7.77 0.81 14.64
CA SER A 81 8.29 -0.52 15.00
C SER A 81 8.39 -1.40 13.76
N PHE A 82 7.33 -1.51 12.97
CA PHE A 82 7.33 -2.31 11.74
C PHE A 82 8.44 -1.89 10.76
N CYS A 83 8.60 -0.58 10.53
CA CYS A 83 9.65 -0.06 9.64
C CYS A 83 11.05 -0.38 10.17
N ASN A 84 11.23 -0.38 11.50
CA ASN A 84 12.51 -0.63 12.15
C ASN A 84 12.82 -2.12 12.33
N ASP A 85 11.82 -2.98 12.50
CA ASP A 85 12.02 -4.39 12.85
C ASP A 85 12.30 -5.27 11.63
N VAL A 86 11.88 -4.85 10.44
CA VAL A 86 12.19 -5.57 9.19
C VAL A 86 13.62 -5.29 8.77
N ARG A 87 14.54 -6.08 9.32
CA ARG A 87 15.98 -6.05 9.04
C ARG A 87 16.52 -7.46 8.87
N PHE A 88 17.41 -7.63 7.90
CA PHE A 88 18.13 -8.87 7.67
C PHE A 88 19.62 -8.60 7.46
N SER A 89 20.45 -9.54 7.88
CA SER A 89 21.91 -9.45 7.74
C SER A 89 22.39 -9.71 6.32
N SER A 90 21.56 -10.37 5.48
CA SER A 90 21.91 -10.70 4.10
C SER A 90 20.68 -10.92 3.22
N TRP A 91 20.87 -10.87 1.90
CA TRP A 91 19.84 -11.24 0.93
C TRP A 91 19.40 -12.69 1.06
N ASP A 92 20.33 -13.60 1.37
CA ASP A 92 20.03 -15.03 1.51
C ASP A 92 19.11 -15.27 2.72
N GLU A 93 19.38 -14.61 3.85
CA GLU A 93 18.50 -14.66 5.02
C GLU A 93 17.08 -14.17 4.69
N PHE A 94 16.98 -13.01 4.02
CA PHE A 94 15.71 -12.44 3.60
C PHE A 94 14.91 -13.40 2.70
N PHE A 95 15.55 -13.94 1.65
CA PHE A 95 14.86 -14.82 0.71
C PHE A 95 14.53 -16.18 1.33
N ASN A 96 15.36 -16.72 2.22
CA ASN A 96 15.05 -17.95 2.94
C ASN A 96 13.82 -17.77 3.82
N ARG A 97 13.75 -16.66 4.59
CA ARG A 97 12.55 -16.35 5.37
C ARG A 97 11.31 -16.19 4.48
N LYS A 98 11.43 -15.51 3.34
CA LYS A 98 10.29 -15.37 2.40
C LYS A 98 9.86 -16.71 1.80
N LYS A 99 10.78 -17.64 1.55
CA LYS A 99 10.46 -19.00 1.10
C LYS A 99 9.79 -19.85 2.18
N GLU A 100 10.09 -19.60 3.45
CA GLU A 100 9.40 -20.25 4.58
C GLU A 100 7.99 -19.69 4.78
N GLU A 101 7.83 -18.36 4.67
CA GLU A 101 6.53 -17.68 4.76
C GLU A 101 5.61 -18.00 3.59
N LEU A 102 6.16 -18.11 2.37
CA LEU A 102 5.41 -18.39 1.16
C LEU A 102 5.47 -19.88 0.82
N SER A 103 4.32 -20.54 0.81
CA SER A 103 4.18 -21.96 0.41
C SER A 103 4.56 -22.27 -1.05
N ARG A 104 4.94 -21.25 -1.83
CA ARG A 104 5.37 -21.33 -3.23
C ARG A 104 6.49 -20.35 -3.51
N TRP A 105 7.38 -20.69 -4.44
CA TRP A 105 8.46 -19.81 -4.88
C TRP A 105 8.56 -19.76 -6.40
N SER A 106 8.69 -18.55 -6.96
CA SER A 106 8.89 -18.31 -8.39
C SER A 106 9.75 -17.07 -8.61
N THR A 107 10.23 -16.87 -9.83
CA THR A 107 11.04 -15.71 -10.20
C THR A 107 10.27 -14.40 -9.98
N GLU A 108 8.96 -14.39 -10.22
CA GLU A 108 8.10 -13.22 -9.99
C GLU A 108 7.95 -12.91 -8.50
N LEU A 109 7.82 -13.94 -7.66
CA LEU A 109 7.76 -13.77 -6.20
C LEU A 109 9.09 -13.31 -5.61
N GLU A 110 10.21 -13.77 -6.17
CA GLU A 110 11.51 -13.26 -5.79
C GLU A 110 11.66 -11.78 -6.17
N ALA A 111 11.29 -11.39 -7.39
CA ALA A 111 11.32 -10.00 -7.83
C ALA A 111 10.41 -9.10 -6.97
N ALA A 112 9.19 -9.57 -6.66
CA ALA A 112 8.26 -8.87 -5.79
C ALA A 112 8.77 -8.76 -4.35
N SER A 113 9.43 -9.80 -3.83
CA SER A 113 10.06 -9.77 -2.50
C SER A 113 11.23 -8.79 -2.48
N ARG A 114 12.09 -8.82 -3.51
CA ARG A 114 13.23 -7.91 -3.64
C ARG A 114 12.79 -6.44 -3.68
N ALA A 115 11.69 -6.13 -4.35
CA ALA A 115 11.16 -4.76 -4.42
C ALA A 115 10.68 -4.20 -3.08
N GLN A 116 10.40 -5.05 -2.08
CA GLN A 116 9.95 -4.62 -0.75
C GLN A 116 11.09 -4.08 0.11
N VAL A 117 12.35 -4.40 -0.23
CA VAL A 117 13.52 -4.13 0.60
C VAL A 117 14.65 -3.48 -0.20
N LYS A 118 15.58 -2.84 0.50
CA LYS A 118 16.80 -2.25 -0.07
C LYS A 118 17.99 -2.51 0.85
N ALA A 119 19.18 -2.58 0.27
CA ALA A 119 20.41 -2.63 1.04
C ALA A 119 20.75 -1.24 1.58
N LEU A 120 20.90 -1.11 2.89
CA LEU A 120 21.25 0.14 3.57
C LEU A 120 22.17 -0.18 4.76
N ASP A 121 23.33 0.47 4.82
CA ASP A 121 24.33 0.31 5.88
C ASP A 121 24.79 -1.15 6.11
N GLY A 122 24.82 -1.97 5.05
CA GLY A 122 25.20 -3.38 5.14
C GLY A 122 24.06 -4.31 5.58
N GLU A 123 22.87 -3.79 5.85
CA GLU A 123 21.67 -4.56 6.17
C GLU A 123 20.66 -4.52 5.01
N ILE A 124 19.75 -5.48 4.97
CA ILE A 124 18.57 -5.44 4.11
C ILE A 124 17.41 -4.90 4.95
N ARG A 125 16.86 -3.74 4.57
CA ARG A 125 15.79 -3.04 5.28
C ARG A 125 14.60 -2.78 4.36
N LEU A 126 13.44 -2.43 4.91
CA LEU A 126 12.29 -2.02 4.09
C LEU A 126 12.66 -0.88 3.12
N ALA A 127 12.19 -1.00 1.88
CA ALA A 127 12.31 0.04 0.88
C ALA A 127 11.41 1.23 1.23
N LEU A 128 10.21 0.91 1.76
CA LEU A 128 9.21 1.83 2.28
C LEU A 128 9.78 2.65 3.44
N SER A 129 9.61 3.97 3.40
CA SER A 129 10.00 4.85 4.49
C SER A 129 8.87 5.01 5.50
N THR A 130 9.22 5.32 6.75
CA THR A 130 8.25 5.63 7.81
C THR A 130 7.30 6.74 7.37
N PHE A 131 7.80 7.78 6.70
CA PHE A 131 6.96 8.87 6.18
C PHE A 131 5.89 8.35 5.22
N THR A 132 6.27 7.51 4.25
CA THR A 132 5.33 6.97 3.26
C THR A 132 4.33 6.01 3.90
N SER A 133 4.77 5.20 4.87
CA SER A 133 3.88 4.33 5.66
C SER A 133 2.83 5.12 6.43
N THR A 134 3.22 6.25 7.05
CA THR A 134 2.30 7.08 7.84
C THR A 134 1.24 7.76 6.98
N ILE A 135 1.58 8.25 5.79
CA ILE A 135 0.61 8.94 4.92
C ILE A 135 -0.30 7.98 4.14
N ALA A 136 0.03 6.69 4.12
CA ALA A 136 -0.76 5.65 3.46
C ALA A 136 -1.83 5.03 4.37
N ASN A 137 -1.80 5.33 5.67
CA ASN A 137 -2.80 4.90 6.66
C ASN A 137 -3.94 5.92 6.81
#